data_AF-A0A0C2C365-F1
#
_entry.id   AF-A0A0C2C365-F1
#
_cell.length_a   1.000
_cell.length_b   1.000
_cell.length_c   1.000
_cell.angle_alpha   90.00
_cell.angle_beta   90.00
_cell.angle_gamma   90.00
#
_symmetry.space_group_name_H-M   'P 1'
#
loop_
_entity.id
_entity.type
_entity.pdbx_description
1 polymer ?
#
loop_
_entity_poly.entity_id
_entity_poly.type
_entity_poly.pdbx_seq_one_letter_code
_entity_poly.pdbx_strand_id
1 'polypeptide(L)'
;MKLPCLGDLFSVNWMRDSDEKDITVETLDDQYLVVKELTNLSHVMHYGDMEVSEEPVAWFQGESKVHRKKINYVDEEPYRAVSWPARDIELMYLHQLKETTNDIYEAKELNRKIHKIHEV
;
A
#
# COMPACT_ATOMS: atom_id res chain seq x y z
N MET A 1 -9.20 14.72 4.56
CA MET A 1 -8.30 13.60 4.17
C MET A 1 -7.03 14.20 3.59
N LYS A 2 -5.90 13.50 3.64
CA LYS A 2 -4.67 13.92 2.95
C LYS A 2 -4.48 13.04 1.72
N LEU A 3 -5.18 13.34 0.63
CA LEU A 3 -4.85 12.80 -0.70
C LEU A 3 -3.79 13.68 -1.37
N PRO A 4 -2.94 13.14 -2.26
CA PRO A 4 -2.98 11.78 -2.81
C PRO A 4 -2.49 10.70 -1.84
N CYS A 5 -2.97 9.47 -2.00
CA CYS A 5 -2.40 8.30 -1.32
C CYS A 5 -0.98 8.04 -1.84
N LEU A 6 -0.05 7.68 -0.94
CA LEU A 6 1.35 7.40 -1.28
C LEU A 6 1.67 5.91 -1.40
N GLY A 7 0.72 5.04 -1.02
CA GLY A 7 0.87 3.60 -1.10
C GLY A 7 -0.47 2.90 -0.86
N ASP A 8 -0.48 1.59 -1.07
CA ASP A 8 -1.60 0.69 -0.81
C ASP A 8 -1.24 -0.31 0.28
N LEU A 9 -2.26 -0.75 1.03
CA LEU A 9 -2.10 -1.56 2.24
C LEU A 9 -1.26 -2.82 2.03
N PHE A 10 -1.54 -3.59 0.98
CA PHE A 10 -0.79 -4.81 0.68
C PHE A 10 0.67 -4.50 0.35
N SER A 11 0.92 -3.54 -0.55
CA SER A 11 2.27 -3.29 -1.03
C SER A 11 3.17 -2.68 0.03
N VAL A 12 2.66 -1.76 0.86
CA VAL A 12 3.48 -1.19 1.93
C VAL A 12 3.83 -2.23 2.99
N ASN A 13 2.96 -3.21 3.26
CA ASN A 13 3.22 -4.24 4.26
C ASN A 13 4.42 -5.11 3.86
N TRP A 14 4.47 -5.67 2.65
CA TRP A 14 5.59 -6.54 2.25
C TRP A 14 6.90 -5.75 2.02
N MET A 15 6.82 -4.51 1.52
CA MET A 15 8.02 -3.69 1.31
C MET A 15 8.66 -3.28 2.63
N ARG A 16 7.85 -2.89 3.63
CA ARG A 16 8.35 -2.55 4.97
C ARG A 16 8.93 -3.76 5.70
N ASP A 17 8.26 -4.90 5.57
CA ASP A 17 8.74 -6.18 6.11
C ASP A 17 10.14 -6.50 5.58
N SER A 18 10.35 -6.45 4.26
CA SER A 18 11.67 -6.64 3.63
C SER A 18 12.72 -5.58 3.99
N ASP A 19 12.32 -4.35 4.30
CA ASP A 19 13.23 -3.28 4.73
C ASP A 19 13.68 -3.45 6.20
N GLU A 20 12.87 -4.10 7.04
CA GLU A 20 13.09 -4.25 8.48
C GLU A 20 13.71 -5.61 8.87
N LYS A 21 13.34 -6.69 8.18
CA LYS A 21 13.77 -8.06 8.48
C LYS A 21 15.01 -8.50 7.73
N ASP A 22 15.62 -9.60 8.21
CA ASP A 22 16.70 -10.27 7.50
C ASP A 22 16.15 -11.22 6.43
N ILE A 23 16.00 -10.70 5.22
CA ILE A 23 15.51 -11.45 4.05
C ILE A 23 16.39 -12.65 3.65
N THR A 24 17.60 -12.78 4.20
CA THR A 24 18.44 -13.97 3.95
C THR A 24 18.02 -15.18 4.80
N VAL A 25 17.22 -14.95 5.83
CA VAL A 25 16.71 -15.96 6.76
C VAL A 25 15.19 -16.10 6.65
N GLU A 26 14.48 -14.99 6.45
CA GLU A 26 13.04 -15.01 6.25
C GLU A 26 12.63 -15.77 4.99
N THR A 27 11.66 -16.67 5.12
CA THR A 27 11.07 -17.40 4.00
C THR A 27 9.95 -16.60 3.33
N LEU A 28 9.61 -16.93 2.09
CA LEU A 28 8.45 -16.36 1.42
C LEU A 28 7.13 -16.66 2.17
N ASP A 29 7.01 -17.80 2.86
CA ASP A 29 5.83 -18.12 3.68
C ASP A 29 5.76 -17.25 4.95
N ASP A 30 6.87 -17.02 5.63
CA ASP A 30 6.95 -16.10 6.77
C ASP A 30 6.48 -14.70 6.38
N GLN A 31 7.00 -14.18 5.27
CA GLN A 31 6.57 -12.88 4.72
C GLN A 31 5.08 -12.90 4.33
N TYR A 32 4.61 -13.97 3.68
CA TYR A 32 3.20 -14.13 3.33
C TYR A 32 2.28 -14.05 4.56
N LEU A 33 2.60 -14.76 5.63
CA LEU A 33 1.79 -14.78 6.86
C LEU A 33 1.72 -13.40 7.52
N VAL A 34 2.84 -12.69 7.59
CA VAL A 34 2.91 -11.32 8.14
C VAL A 34 2.07 -10.36 7.30
N VAL A 35 2.26 -10.39 5.98
CA VAL A 35 1.51 -9.53 5.05
C VAL A 35 0.02 -9.84 5.09
N LYS A 36 -0.37 -11.11 5.23
CA LYS A 36 -1.76 -11.53 5.38
C LYS A 36 -2.41 -11.04 6.65
N GLU A 37 -1.70 -11.06 7.78
CA GLU A 37 -2.19 -10.54 9.05
C GLU A 37 -2.39 -9.01 8.99
N LEU A 38 -1.42 -8.29 8.43
CA LEU A 38 -1.43 -6.82 8.37
C LEU A 38 -2.39 -6.27 7.30
N THR A 39 -2.65 -7.01 6.22
CA THR A 39 -3.54 -6.59 5.13
C THR A 39 -5.00 -6.97 5.44
N ASN A 40 -5.58 -6.33 6.45
CA ASN A 40 -6.89 -6.69 7.00
C ASN A 40 -8.12 -6.18 6.23
N LEU A 41 -7.93 -5.45 5.12
CA LEU A 41 -9.02 -4.92 4.28
C LEU A 41 -9.26 -5.72 3.00
N SER A 42 -8.51 -6.81 2.80
CA SER A 42 -8.70 -7.76 1.72
C SER A 42 -8.22 -9.15 2.15
N HIS A 43 -8.41 -10.14 1.29
CA HIS A 43 -7.89 -11.49 1.56
C HIS A 43 -6.58 -11.65 0.78
N VAL A 44 -5.46 -11.73 1.49
CA VAL A 44 -4.18 -12.07 0.88
C VAL A 44 -4.17 -13.58 0.59
N MET A 45 -4.04 -13.92 -0.68
CA MET A 45 -4.16 -15.28 -1.18
C MET A 45 -2.81 -15.78 -1.70
N HIS A 46 -2.58 -17.08 -1.56
CA HIS A 46 -1.36 -17.76 -1.98
C HIS A 46 -1.74 -18.88 -2.96
N TYR A 47 -1.00 -19.00 -4.06
CA TYR A 47 -1.29 -19.94 -5.15
C TYR A 47 0.01 -20.48 -5.74
N GLY A 48 -0.09 -21.60 -6.44
CA GLY A 48 1.04 -22.23 -7.10
C GLY A 48 1.66 -23.33 -6.26
N ASP A 49 2.98 -23.45 -6.35
CA ASP A 49 3.76 -24.46 -5.63
C ASP A 49 4.19 -23.92 -4.26
N MET A 50 3.68 -24.53 -3.20
CA MET A 50 3.98 -24.12 -1.82
C MET A 50 5.38 -24.58 -1.37
N GLU A 51 6.05 -25.46 -2.11
CA GLU A 51 7.46 -25.78 -1.80
C GLU A 51 8.37 -24.57 -2.05
N VAL A 52 8.02 -23.72 -3.02
CA VAL A 52 8.76 -22.48 -3.30
C VAL A 52 8.65 -21.49 -2.13
N SER A 53 7.57 -21.52 -1.34
CA SER A 53 7.41 -20.55 -0.26
C SER A 53 8.34 -20.78 0.93
N GLU A 54 8.94 -21.97 1.03
CA GLU A 54 9.97 -22.28 2.03
C GLU A 54 11.34 -21.69 1.67
N GLU A 55 11.50 -21.14 0.45
CA GLU A 55 12.76 -20.52 0.01
C GLU A 55 12.94 -19.11 0.62
N PRO A 56 14.20 -18.69 0.90
CA PRO A 56 14.48 -17.37 1.43
C PRO A 56 14.05 -16.24 0.50
N VAL A 57 13.49 -15.17 1.06
CA VAL A 57 13.05 -13.96 0.33
C VAL A 57 14.20 -13.36 -0.51
N ALA A 58 15.44 -13.38 0.00
CA ALA A 58 16.62 -12.85 -0.68
C ALA A 58 16.89 -13.48 -2.06
N TRP A 59 16.45 -14.72 -2.30
CA TRP A 59 16.64 -15.36 -3.61
C TRP A 59 15.82 -14.67 -4.71
N PHE A 60 14.74 -13.98 -4.33
CA PHE A 60 13.83 -13.29 -5.25
C PHE A 60 13.97 -11.78 -5.21
N GLN A 61 14.13 -11.21 -4.02
CA GLN A 61 14.23 -9.76 -3.81
C GLN A 61 15.68 -9.23 -3.87
N GLY A 62 16.64 -10.13 -4.05
CA GLY A 62 18.07 -9.84 -4.16
C GLY A 62 18.82 -9.94 -2.83
N GLU A 63 20.14 -10.06 -2.93
CA GLU A 63 21.00 -10.18 -1.75
C GLU A 63 20.96 -8.90 -0.91
N SER A 64 20.58 -9.07 0.36
CA SER A 64 20.81 -8.10 1.42
C SER A 64 22.30 -7.76 1.42
N LYS A 65 22.67 -6.56 0.95
CA LYS A 65 24.02 -6.05 1.23
C LYS A 65 24.15 -6.07 2.74
N VAL A 66 25.12 -6.83 3.25
CA VAL A 66 25.52 -7.07 4.65
C VAL A 66 25.60 -5.79 5.51
N HIS A 67 25.41 -4.60 4.94
CA HIS A 67 25.45 -3.27 5.57
C HIS A 67 24.22 -2.40 5.25
N ARG A 68 23.02 -2.96 5.08
CA ARG A 68 21.81 -2.13 5.13
C ARG A 68 21.70 -1.54 6.54
N LYS A 69 21.90 -0.22 6.65
CA LYS A 69 21.54 0.52 7.87
C LYS A 69 20.07 0.22 8.12
N LYS A 70 19.73 -0.33 9.29
CA LYS A 70 18.33 -0.44 9.71
C LYS A 70 17.67 0.91 9.48
N ILE A 71 16.72 0.97 8.57
CA ILE A 71 15.87 2.14 8.43
C ILE A 71 14.99 2.10 9.67
N ASN A 72 15.38 2.86 10.68
CA ASN A 72 14.49 3.06 11.82
C ASN A 72 13.35 3.94 11.28
N TYR A 73 12.27 3.30 10.84
CA TYR A 73 11.00 4.00 10.72
C TYR A 73 10.74 4.59 12.10
N VAL A 74 10.67 5.92 12.16
CA VAL A 74 10.19 6.58 13.38
C VAL A 74 8.76 6.09 13.51
N ASP A 75 8.47 5.32 14.56
CA ASP A 75 7.11 5.07 15.02
C ASP A 75 6.56 6.41 15.51
N GLU A 76 6.28 7.31 14.57
CA GLU A 76 5.22 8.28 14.78
C GLU A 76 3.99 7.41 15.05
N GLU A 77 3.50 7.49 16.30
CA GLU A 77 2.17 7.06 16.78
C GLU A 77 1.30 6.53 15.64
N PRO A 78 0.73 5.31 15.73
CA PRO A 78 0.04 4.70 14.62
C PRO A 78 -1.13 5.60 14.23
N TYR A 79 -0.87 6.53 13.32
CA TYR A 79 -1.82 7.02 12.37
C TYR A 79 -2.23 5.72 11.71
N ARG A 80 -3.29 5.11 12.24
CA ARG A 80 -4.02 4.03 11.58
C ARG A 80 -4.16 4.56 10.17
N ALA A 81 -3.30 4.07 9.27
CA ALA A 81 -3.19 4.65 7.95
C ALA A 81 -4.58 4.43 7.36
N VAL A 82 -5.35 5.52 7.28
CA VAL A 82 -6.77 5.40 6.96
C VAL A 82 -6.79 4.91 5.53
N SER A 83 -7.08 3.62 5.40
CA SER A 83 -7.04 2.92 4.15
C SER A 83 -8.43 2.97 3.55
N TRP A 84 -8.49 3.26 2.26
CA TRP A 84 -9.72 3.42 1.52
C TRP A 84 -9.78 2.37 0.41
N PRO A 85 -10.99 1.91 0.02
CA PRO A 85 -11.12 1.07 -1.16
C PRO A 85 -10.53 1.75 -2.39
N ALA A 86 -9.67 1.05 -3.14
CA ALA A 86 -8.98 1.62 -4.30
C ALA A 86 -9.92 2.24 -5.34
N ARG A 87 -11.15 1.71 -5.47
CA ARG A 87 -12.17 2.22 -6.39
C ARG A 87 -12.75 3.57 -5.98
N ASP A 88 -12.69 3.92 -4.70
CA ASP A 88 -13.25 5.17 -4.19
C ASP A 88 -12.23 6.32 -4.27
N ILE A 89 -10.93 6.00 -4.40
CA ILE A 89 -9.82 6.97 -4.35
C ILE A 89 -10.00 8.12 -5.34
N GLU A 90 -10.34 7.81 -6.60
CA GLU A 90 -10.50 8.84 -7.64
C GLU A 90 -11.64 9.80 -7.28
N LEU A 91 -12.80 9.26 -6.90
CA LEU A 91 -13.95 10.07 -6.52
C LEU A 91 -13.63 10.94 -5.31
N MET A 92 -13.01 10.37 -4.29
CA MET A 92 -12.59 11.08 -3.08
C MET A 92 -11.57 12.19 -3.39
N TYR A 93 -10.65 11.93 -4.32
CA TYR A 93 -9.65 12.92 -4.75
C TYR A 93 -10.31 14.09 -5.48
N LEU A 94 -11.24 13.82 -6.39
CA LEU A 94 -12.02 14.85 -7.07
C LEU A 94 -12.83 15.71 -6.09
N HIS A 95 -13.44 15.08 -5.07
CA HIS A 95 -14.12 15.82 -4.00
C HIS A 95 -13.17 16.72 -3.21
N GLN A 96 -12.01 16.21 -2.80
CA GLN A 96 -11.01 17.01 -2.09
C GLN A 96 -10.54 18.20 -2.93
N LEU A 97 -10.20 17.99 -4.20
CA LEU A 97 -9.81 19.08 -5.11
C LEU A 97 -10.91 20.14 -5.20
N LYS A 98 -12.16 19.72 -5.35
CA LYS A 98 -13.32 20.61 -5.45
C LYS A 98 -13.54 21.43 -4.16
N GLU A 99 -13.31 20.83 -3.00
CA GLU A 99 -13.41 21.52 -1.71
C GLU A 99 -12.28 22.52 -1.48
N THR A 100 -11.10 22.28 -2.07
CA THR A 100 -9.91 23.13 -1.88
C THR A 100 -9.74 24.22 -2.94
N THR A 101 -10.36 24.09 -4.12
CA THR A 101 -10.22 25.09 -5.19
C THR A 101 -11.09 26.32 -4.93
N ASN A 102 -10.55 27.48 -5.30
CA ASN A 102 -11.28 28.75 -5.35
C ASN A 102 -11.64 29.17 -6.78
N ASP A 103 -11.28 28.36 -7.80
CA ASP A 103 -11.59 28.64 -9.21
C ASP A 103 -12.94 28.03 -9.60
N ILE A 104 -13.87 28.89 -10.03
CA ILE A 104 -15.22 28.50 -10.44
C ILE A 104 -15.21 27.60 -11.68
N TYR A 105 -14.29 27.82 -12.63
CA TYR A 105 -14.17 26.98 -13.83
C TYR A 105 -13.61 25.61 -13.48
N GLU A 106 -12.61 25.55 -12.61
CA GLU A 106 -12.08 24.29 -12.09
C GLU A 106 -13.15 23.51 -11.33
N ALA A 107 -13.89 24.16 -10.42
CA ALA A 107 -14.98 23.54 -9.69
C ALA A 107 -16.08 22.99 -10.62
N LYS A 108 -16.40 23.69 -11.71
CA LYS A 108 -17.36 23.22 -12.72
C LYS A 108 -16.86 21.96 -13.44
N GLU A 109 -15.59 21.94 -13.82
CA GLU A 109 -14.98 20.78 -14.49
C GLU A 109 -14.86 19.57 -13.55
N LEU A 110 -14.50 19.77 -12.29
CA LEU A 110 -14.48 18.72 -11.27
C LEU A 110 -15.87 18.11 -11.06
N ASN A 111 -16.94 18.93 -11.00
CA ASN A 111 -18.31 18.42 -10.93
C ASN A 111 -18.68 17.55 -12.14
N ARG A 112 -18.26 17.95 -13.35
CA ARG A 112 -18.49 17.17 -14.57
C ARG A 112 -17.80 15.81 -14.50
N LYS A 113 -16.55 15.76 -14.01
CA LYS A 113 -15.80 14.51 -13.81
C LYS A 113 -16.47 13.60 -12.78
N ILE A 114 -16.88 14.17 -11.63
CA ILE A 114 -17.61 13.44 -10.57
C ILE A 114 -18.89 12.83 -11.12
N HIS A 115 -19.70 13.60 -11.86
CA HIS A 115 -20.95 13.10 -12.44
C HIS A 115 -20.70 11.93 -13.40
N LYS A 116 -19.68 12.03 -14.26
CA LYS A 116 -19.31 10.97 -15.19
C LYS A 116 -18.96 9.65 -14.50
N ILE A 117 -18.36 9.69 -13.31
CA ILE A 117 -18.04 8.47 -12.53
C ILE A 117 -19.33 7.79 -12.03
N HIS A 118 -20.36 8.56 -11.68
CA HIS A 118 -21.63 8.01 -11.19
C HIS A 118 -22.56 7.48 -12.30
N GLU A 119 -22.33 7.86 -13.56
CA GLU A 119 -23.12 7.37 -14.70
C GLU A 119 -22.71 5.97 -15.19
N VAL A 120 -21.56 5.46 -14.72
CA VAL A 120 -21.01 4.13 -15.05
C VAL A 120 -21.48 3.09 -14.04
#